data_AF-A0A8C0X9B7-F1
#
_entry.id   AF-A0A8C0X9B7-F1
#
_cell.length_a   1.000
_cell.length_b   1.000
_cell.length_c   1.000
_cell.angle_alpha   90.00
_cell.angle_beta   90.00
_cell.angle_gamma   90.00
#
_symmetry.space_group_name_H-M   'P 1'
#
loop_
_entity.id
_entity.type
_entity.pdbx_description
1 polymer ?
#
loop_
_entity_poly.entity_id
_entity_poly.type
_entity_poly.pdbx_seq_one_letter_code
_entity_poly.pdbx_strand_id
1 'polypeptide(L)'
;MDEGGVPLLPDSLIYQIFLSLGPADVLAAGLVCRQWQAVSRDEFLWREQFYRYYQVARDVPRHPAATSWYEEFRRLIMVPCVEVQTLRDTLTRSCTSASPTRDTSLPSVPKDCP
;
A
#
# COMPACT_ATOMS: atom_id res chain seq x y z
N MET A 1 28.38 24.48 37.74
CA MET A 1 28.06 25.00 36.40
C MET A 1 26.62 24.63 36.15
N ASP A 2 25.72 25.55 36.49
CA ASP A 2 24.30 25.45 36.18
C ASP A 2 24.15 26.15 34.82
N GLU A 3 24.38 25.39 33.75
CA GLU A 3 24.07 25.84 32.41
C GLU A 3 22.55 25.81 32.32
N GLY A 4 21.92 26.99 32.45
CA GLY A 4 20.49 27.23 32.24
C GLY A 4 20.07 26.91 30.80
N GLY A 5 20.20 25.64 30.42
CA GLY A 5 19.75 25.09 29.16
C GLY A 5 18.23 25.16 29.14
N VAL A 6 17.70 25.78 28.09
CA VAL A 6 16.29 25.64 27.72
C VAL A 6 15.85 24.19 27.95
N PRO A 7 14.75 23.94 28.70
CA PRO A 7 14.30 22.58 28.93
C PRO A 7 14.05 21.92 27.59
N LEU A 8 14.93 20.99 27.21
CA LEU A 8 14.80 20.24 25.98
C LEU A 8 13.53 19.40 26.11
N LEU A 9 12.66 19.51 25.10
CA LEU A 9 11.45 18.71 25.04
C LEU A 9 11.86 17.23 25.00
N PRO A 10 11.30 16.33 25.81
CA PRO A 10 11.58 14.90 25.73
C PRO A 10 11.39 14.33 24.31
N ASP A 11 12.24 13.39 23.91
CA ASP A 11 12.20 12.76 22.58
C ASP A 11 10.84 12.12 22.27
N SER A 12 10.15 11.59 23.30
CA SER A 12 8.80 11.03 23.17
C SER A 12 7.75 12.06 22.74
N LEU A 13 7.88 13.31 23.17
CA LEU A 13 6.98 14.39 22.76
C LEU A 13 7.33 14.89 21.36
N ILE A 14 8.62 14.98 21.02
CA ILE A 14 9.07 15.28 19.65
C ILE A 14 8.53 14.23 18.68
N TYR A 15 8.59 12.95 19.07
CA TYR A 15 8.01 11.85 18.30
C TYR A 15 6.50 12.05 18.05
N GLN A 16 5.73 12.41 19.08
CA GLN A 16 4.29 12.68 18.93
C GLN A 16 4.01 13.89 18.03
N ILE A 17 4.84 14.93 18.10
CA ILE A 17 4.75 16.07 17.18
C ILE A 17 5.00 15.60 15.75
N PHE A 18 6.07 14.83 15.51
CA PHE A 18 6.41 14.35 14.17
C PHE A 18 5.37 13.40 13.58
N LEU A 19 4.68 12.61 14.40
CA LEU A 19 3.52 11.82 13.99
C LEU A 19 2.33 12.67 13.51
N SER A 20 2.30 13.96 13.82
CA SER A 20 1.26 14.88 13.35
C SER A 20 1.68 15.60 12.05
N LEU A 21 2.91 15.40 11.59
CA LEU A 21 3.49 16.06 10.43
C LEU A 21 3.50 15.15 9.19
N GLY A 22 3.58 15.77 8.01
CA GLY A 22 3.84 15.05 6.77
C GLY A 22 5.30 14.56 6.69
N PRO A 23 5.61 13.54 5.86
CA PRO A 23 6.97 13.01 5.72
C PRO A 23 8.01 14.07 5.34
N ALA A 24 7.65 15.01 4.45
CA ALA A 24 8.53 16.10 4.05
C ALA A 24 8.80 17.08 5.20
N ASP A 25 7.78 17.38 6.00
CA ASP A 25 7.89 18.28 7.16
C ASP A 25 8.73 17.66 8.27
N VAL A 26 8.61 16.34 8.50
CA VAL A 26 9.47 15.60 9.45
C VAL A 26 10.94 15.71 9.05
N LEU A 27 11.26 15.58 7.76
CA LEU A 27 12.63 15.73 7.27
C LEU A 27 13.14 17.17 7.43
N ALA A 28 12.30 18.16 7.14
CA ALA A 28 12.64 19.57 7.33
C ALA A 28 12.87 19.90 8.82
N ALA A 29 11.99 19.41 9.70
CA ALA A 29 12.09 19.52 11.15
C ALA A 29 13.41 18.90 11.67
N GLY A 30 13.83 17.77 11.09
CA GLY A 30 15.11 17.12 11.41
C GLY A 30 16.36 17.98 11.13
N LEU A 31 16.25 19.07 10.37
CA LEU A 31 17.35 19.99 10.10
C LEU A 31 17.50 21.11 11.15
N VAL A 32 16.54 21.24 12.08
CA VAL A 32 16.49 22.35 13.04
C VAL A 32 17.55 22.23 14.13
N CYS A 33 17.70 21.04 14.74
CA CYS A 33 18.69 20.80 15.78
C CYS A 33 19.06 19.30 15.88
N ARG A 34 20.11 18.99 16.64
CA ARG A 34 20.60 17.60 16.79
C ARG A 34 19.57 16.65 17.40
N GLN A 35 18.77 17.14 18.35
CA GLN A 35 17.73 16.33 18.98
C GLN A 35 16.63 15.96 17.96
N TRP A 36 16.14 16.96 17.21
CA TRP A 36 15.13 16.75 16.18
C TRP A 36 15.68 15.89 15.03
N GLN A 37 16.96 16.05 14.69
CA GLN A 37 17.63 15.18 13.72
C GLN A 37 17.60 13.71 14.16
N ALA A 38 17.92 13.43 15.42
CA ALA A 38 17.91 12.06 15.96
C ALA A 38 16.51 11.45 15.88
N VAL A 39 15.49 12.17 16.35
CA VAL A 39 14.09 11.67 16.33
C VAL A 39 13.56 11.55 14.89
N SER A 40 13.92 12.46 13.98
CA SER A 40 13.46 12.42 12.58
C SER A 40 13.99 11.22 11.80
N ARG A 41 15.05 10.57 12.30
CA ARG A 41 15.67 9.38 11.70
C ARG A 41 15.31 8.08 12.43
N ASP A 42 14.38 8.14 13.38
CA ASP A 42 13.99 7.00 14.19
C ASP A 42 13.17 5.97 13.37
N GLU A 43 13.48 4.68 13.54
CA GLU A 43 12.81 3.59 12.82
C GLU A 43 11.33 3.44 13.20
N PHE A 44 10.98 3.66 14.46
CA PHE A 44 9.59 3.54 14.91
C PHE A 44 8.73 4.68 14.35
N LEU A 45 9.33 5.86 14.14
CA LEU A 45 8.65 7.00 13.52
C LEU A 45 8.30 6.66 12.08
N TRP A 46 9.28 6.24 11.28
CA TRP A 46 9.06 5.93 9.87
C TRP A 46 8.16 4.71 9.65
N ARG A 47 8.20 3.72 10.56
CA ARG A 47 7.24 2.62 10.56
C ARG A 47 5.79 3.11 10.75
N GLU A 48 5.55 3.94 11.75
CA GLU A 48 4.21 4.46 12.02
C GLU A 48 3.74 5.39 10.90
N GLN A 49 4.65 6.22 10.37
CA GLN A 49 4.38 7.09 9.23
C GLN A 49 4.01 6.28 7.98
N PHE A 50 4.68 5.15 7.73
CA PHE A 50 4.38 4.24 6.63
C PHE A 50 2.95 3.72 6.72
N TYR A 51 2.56 3.15 7.86
CA TYR A 51 1.20 2.61 8.04
C TYR A 51 0.12 3.68 7.93
N ARG A 52 0.38 4.89 8.46
CA ARG A 52 -0.58 6.00 8.42
C ARG A 52 -0.71 6.61 7.03
N TYR A 53 0.40 6.76 6.31
CA TYR A 53 0.44 7.40 4.99
C TYR A 53 -0.15 6.49 3.90
N TYR A 54 0.24 5.20 3.89
CA TYR A 54 -0.24 4.25 2.89
C TYR A 54 -1.53 3.52 3.29
N GLN A 55 -2.00 3.71 4.53
CA GLN A 55 -3.22 3.06 5.07
C GLN A 55 -3.20 1.53 4.95
N VAL A 56 -2.00 0.93 5.07
CA VAL A 56 -1.80 -0.53 5.00
C VAL A 56 -1.91 -1.17 6.38
N ALA A 57 -2.29 -2.44 6.42
CA ALA A 57 -2.45 -3.18 7.66
C ALA A 57 -1.10 -3.34 8.40
N ARG A 58 -1.14 -3.32 9.75
CA ARG A 58 0.06 -3.34 10.61
C ARG A 58 0.85 -4.65 10.59
N ASP A 59 0.26 -5.70 10.01
CA ASP A 59 0.88 -7.00 9.78
C ASP A 59 1.75 -7.03 8.51
N VAL A 60 1.62 -6.03 7.63
CA VAL A 60 2.45 -5.91 6.44
C VAL A 60 3.90 -5.70 6.87
N PRO A 61 4.80 -6.66 6.57
CA PRO A 61 6.20 -6.55 6.95
C PRO A 61 6.92 -5.52 6.07
N ARG A 62 8.01 -4.98 6.61
CA ARG A 62 8.96 -4.20 5.80
C ARG A 62 9.53 -5.06 4.69
N HIS A 63 9.71 -4.50 3.50
CA HIS A 63 10.35 -5.20 2.40
C HIS A 63 11.76 -5.70 2.79
N PRO A 64 12.15 -6.94 2.45
CA PRO A 64 13.40 -7.53 2.90
C PRO A 64 14.65 -6.83 2.34
N ALA A 65 14.54 -6.19 1.18
CA ALA A 65 15.65 -5.42 0.59
C ALA A 65 15.80 -4.00 1.16
N ALA A 66 14.82 -3.51 1.94
CA ALA A 66 14.93 -2.21 2.60
C ALA A 66 15.70 -2.35 3.91
N THR A 67 16.71 -1.50 4.11
CA THR A 67 17.56 -1.49 5.31
C THR A 67 16.91 -0.75 6.48
N SER A 68 16.05 0.24 6.20
CA SER A 68 15.27 1.04 7.15
C SER A 68 13.82 1.18 6.71
N TRP A 69 12.92 1.50 7.64
CA TRP A 69 11.55 1.89 7.28
C TRP A 69 11.50 3.15 6.43
N TYR A 70 12.44 4.08 6.62
CA TYR A 70 12.60 5.25 5.77
C TYR A 70 12.92 4.89 4.31
N GLU A 71 13.83 3.94 4.08
CA GLU A 71 14.17 3.50 2.71
C GLU A 71 12.99 2.79 2.03
N GLU A 72 12.19 2.00 2.77
CA GLU A 72 10.97 1.42 2.19
C GLU A 72 9.92 2.51 1.88
N PHE A 73 9.76 3.49 2.76
CA PHE A 73 8.89 4.63 2.53
C PHE A 73 9.27 5.39 1.26
N ARG A 74 10.57 5.66 1.11
CA ARG A 74 11.15 6.34 -0.05
C ARG A 74 11.00 5.51 -1.34
N ARG A 75 11.19 4.19 -1.25
CA ARG A 75 11.01 3.28 -2.38
C ARG A 75 9.62 3.41 -2.96
N LEU A 76 8.58 3.35 -2.14
CA LEU A 76 7.19 3.41 -2.60
C LEU A 76 6.81 4.78 -3.21
N ILE A 77 7.38 5.89 -2.73
CA ILE A 77 7.19 7.21 -3.37
C ILE A 77 7.75 7.21 -4.80
N MET A 78 8.86 6.49 -5.02
CA MET A 78 9.58 6.47 -6.30
C MET A 78 9.06 5.40 -7.26
N VAL A 79 8.19 4.49 -6.83
CA VAL A 79 7.56 3.49 -7.70
C VAL A 79 6.40 4.15 -8.43
N PRO A 80 6.44 4.28 -9.77
CA PRO A 80 5.28 4.74 -10.52
C PRO A 80 4.15 3.74 -10.33
N CYS A 81 2.98 4.23 -9.90
CA CYS A 81 1.76 3.43 -9.83
C CYS A 81 1.35 2.98 -11.24
N VAL A 82 1.86 1.84 -11.71
CA VAL A 82 1.33 1.19 -12.90
C VAL A 82 0.03 0.51 -12.49
N GLU A 83 -1.08 1.12 -12.89
CA GLU A 83 -2.40 0.53 -12.79
C GLU A 83 -2.41 -0.76 -13.63
N VAL A 84 -2.47 -1.91 -12.96
CA VAL A 84 -2.64 -3.20 -13.65
C VAL A 84 -4.08 -3.21 -14.18
N GLN A 85 -4.24 -2.81 -15.44
CA GLN A 85 -5.47 -3.02 -16.17
C GLN A 85 -5.75 -4.53 -16.15
N THR A 86 -6.72 -4.94 -15.33
CA THR A 86 -7.21 -6.32 -15.34
C THR A 86 -7.74 -6.57 -16.75
N LEU A 87 -7.02 -7.35 -17.57
CA LEU A 87 -7.55 -7.92 -18.79
C LEU A 87 -8.75 -8.76 -18.36
N ARG A 88 -9.94 -8.17 -18.45
CA ARG A 88 -11.20 -8.88 -18.34
C ARG A 88 -11.22 -9.89 -19.50
N ASP A 89 -10.97 -11.14 -19.16
CA ASP A 89 -11.46 -12.31 -19.88
C ASP A 89 -12.97 -12.13 -20.10
N THR A 90 -13.33 -11.54 -21.24
CA THR A 90 -14.60 -11.78 -21.89
C THR A 90 -14.19 -12.60 -23.11
N LEU A 91 -14.22 -13.93 -23.04
CA LEU A 91 -15.44 -14.69 -23.27
C LEU A 91 -16.35 -14.10 -24.39
N THR A 92 -15.78 -13.38 -25.36
CA THR A 92 -16.38 -13.04 -26.65
C THR A 92 -15.83 -14.03 -27.66
N ARG A 93 -16.33 -15.26 -27.59
CA ARG A 93 -16.51 -16.08 -28.78
C ARG A 93 -17.68 -17.04 -28.61
N SER A 94 -18.79 -16.50 -28.11
CA SER A 94 -20.12 -16.95 -28.52
C SER A 94 -20.39 -16.46 -29.95
N CYS A 95 -19.78 -17.11 -30.94
CA CYS A 95 -20.35 -17.18 -32.28
C CYS A 95 -20.40 -18.65 -32.67
N THR A 96 -21.51 -19.25 -32.26
CA THR A 96 -22.13 -20.45 -32.80
C THR A 96 -21.99 -20.48 -34.32
N SER A 97 -20.99 -21.18 -34.85
CA SER A 97 -21.03 -21.65 -36.23
C SER A 97 -21.95 -22.86 -36.26
N ALA A 98 -23.20 -22.62 -36.66
CA ALA A 98 -24.15 -23.66 -36.97
C ALA A 98 -23.69 -24.52 -38.16
N SER A 99 -24.15 -25.78 -38.12
CA SER A 99 -24.04 -26.90 -39.09
C SER A 99 -22.75 -27.73 -39.05
N PRO A 100 -22.91 -29.07 -38.96
CA PRO A 100 -23.17 -29.82 -40.18
C PRO A 100 -24.45 -30.67 -40.18
N THR A 101 -24.84 -30.92 -41.42
CA THR A 101 -25.93 -31.71 -41.99
C THR A 101 -26.23 -33.07 -41.38
N ARG A 102 -27.55 -33.36 -41.34
CA ARG A 102 -28.25 -34.61 -41.65
C ARG A 102 -27.74 -35.89 -40.98
N ASP A 103 -28.56 -36.48 -40.11
CA ASP A 103 -29.13 -37.78 -40.45
C ASP A 103 -30.43 -38.10 -39.69
N THR A 104 -31.49 -38.22 -40.48
CA THR A 104 -32.53 -39.25 -40.50
C THR A 104 -32.68 -40.16 -39.26
N SER A 105 -33.82 -40.08 -38.57
CA SER A 105 -34.79 -41.19 -38.40
C SER A 105 -35.81 -40.96 -37.27
N LEU A 106 -37.01 -40.54 -37.71
CA LEU A 106 -38.36 -40.94 -37.28
C LEU A 106 -38.86 -40.81 -35.81
N PRO A 107 -40.19 -40.64 -35.62
CA PRO A 107 -40.79 -39.96 -34.49
C PRO A 107 -41.39 -40.93 -33.46
N SER A 108 -41.52 -40.48 -32.22
CA SER A 108 -42.53 -40.99 -31.29
C SER A 108 -42.93 -39.88 -30.32
N VAL A 109 -44.14 -39.39 -30.54
CA VAL A 109 -44.96 -38.48 -29.74
C VAL A 109 -45.74 -39.37 -28.74
N PRO A 110 -46.49 -38.87 -27.73
CA PRO A 110 -46.24 -37.91 -26.65
C PRO A 110 -46.64 -38.47 -25.25
N LYS A 111 -46.69 -37.56 -24.25
CA LYS A 111 -47.74 -37.37 -23.22
C LYS A 111 -47.45 -37.74 -21.76
N ASP A 112 -47.57 -36.68 -20.93
CA ASP A 112 -48.21 -36.60 -19.60
C ASP A 112 -47.48 -37.34 -18.45
N CYS A 113 -47.21 -36.78 -17.26
CA CYS A 113 -47.98 -35.96 -16.29
C CYS A 113 -47.01 -35.63 -15.10
N PRO A 114 -47.48 -35.07 -13.98
CA PRO A 114 -48.12 -33.78 -13.73
C PRO A 114 -47.15 -32.75 -13.08
#